data_AF-A0A943PJR1-F1
#
_entry.id   AF-A0A943PJR1-F1
#
_cell.length_a   1.000
_cell.length_b   1.000
_cell.length_c   1.000
_cell.angle_alpha   90.00
_cell.angle_beta   90.00
_cell.angle_gamma   90.00
#
_symmetry.space_group_name_H-M   'P 1'
#
loop_
_entity.id
_entity.type
_entity.pdbx_description
1 polymer ?
#
loop_
_entity_poly.entity_id
_entity_poly.type
_entity_poly.pdbx_seq_one_letter_code
_entity_poly.pdbx_strand_id
1 'polypeptide(L)'
;MRQDNWNIEQLRQSLDRKIAGTEERIRKGLEEAEKDYSRFFEWQADEVYKAGRLHDYYSVFRNKVNGTDDAEELQRYFKDIVRYQQERLLANPPARNSTSPMANMAHTLSLECMQRLIQDCLGFSHILSLRKPEQDVKEENRQSVKHRTNRLKR
;
A
#
# COMPACT_ATOMS: atom_id res chain seq x y z
N MET A 1 -3.81 -20.15 15.76
CA MET A 1 -3.64 -18.70 15.46
C MET A 1 -4.86 -18.23 14.70
N ARG A 2 -5.46 -17.09 15.07
CA ARG A 2 -6.70 -16.56 14.48
C ARG A 2 -6.45 -16.04 13.06
N GLN A 3 -7.39 -16.28 12.16
CA GLN A 3 -7.39 -15.91 10.74
C GLN A 3 -7.03 -14.42 10.50
N ASP A 4 -7.48 -13.55 11.40
CA ASP A 4 -7.27 -12.09 11.32
C ASP A 4 -5.78 -11.72 11.35
N ASN A 5 -4.98 -12.45 12.13
CA ASN A 5 -3.56 -12.17 12.26
C ASN A 5 -2.79 -12.41 10.95
N TRP A 6 -3.24 -13.36 10.11
CA TRP A 6 -2.59 -13.61 8.82
C TRP A 6 -2.89 -12.50 7.81
N ASN A 7 -4.14 -12.05 7.72
CA ASN A 7 -4.53 -10.96 6.81
C ASN A 7 -3.82 -9.65 7.16
N ILE A 8 -3.74 -9.32 8.45
CA ILE A 8 -3.06 -8.12 8.94
C ILE A 8 -1.56 -8.19 8.64
N GLU A 9 -0.94 -9.35 8.78
CA GLU A 9 0.46 -9.54 8.41
C GLU A 9 0.70 -9.36 6.90
N GLN A 10 -0.20 -9.88 6.04
CA GLN A 10 -0.10 -9.62 4.59
C GLN A 10 -0.25 -8.13 4.26
N LEU A 11 -1.11 -7.42 4.98
CA LEU A 11 -1.25 -5.98 4.84
C LEU A 11 0.02 -5.24 5.27
N ARG A 12 0.64 -5.61 6.39
CA ARG A 12 1.92 -5.04 6.86
C ARG A 12 2.99 -5.18 5.77
N GLN A 13 3.15 -6.38 5.22
CA GLN A 13 4.11 -6.64 4.14
C GLN A 13 3.81 -5.84 2.86
N SER A 14 2.53 -5.67 2.51
CA SER A 14 2.13 -4.84 1.37
C SER A 14 2.50 -3.37 1.56
N LEU A 15 2.26 -2.83 2.77
CA LEU A 15 2.64 -1.47 3.13
C LEU A 15 4.17 -1.28 3.13
N ASP A 16 4.91 -2.21 3.74
CA ASP A 16 6.38 -2.15 3.77
C ASP A 16 6.98 -2.15 2.36
N ARG A 17 6.46 -2.97 1.44
CA ARG A 17 6.89 -2.97 0.02
C ARG A 17 6.62 -1.63 -0.67
N LYS A 18 5.46 -1.02 -0.40
CA LYS A 18 5.10 0.28 -0.97
C LYS A 18 5.99 1.40 -0.43
N ILE A 19 6.24 1.42 0.88
CA ILE A 19 7.15 2.38 1.55
C ILE A 19 8.56 2.25 0.97
N ALA A 20 9.13 1.04 0.96
CA ALA A 20 10.45 0.81 0.38
C ALA A 20 10.52 1.24 -1.09
N GLY A 21 9.46 0.98 -1.85
CA GLY A 21 9.36 1.41 -3.25
C GLY A 21 9.28 2.93 -3.42
N THR A 22 8.68 3.67 -2.48
CA THR A 22 8.70 5.14 -2.49
C THR A 22 10.03 5.70 -2.03
N GLU A 23 10.65 5.13 -0.99
CA GLU A 23 11.96 5.55 -0.48
C GLU A 23 13.05 5.38 -1.55
N GLU A 24 13.02 4.26 -2.27
CA GLU A 24 13.97 4.00 -3.34
C GLU A 24 13.83 4.99 -4.51
N ARG A 25 12.59 5.37 -4.86
CA ARG A 25 12.35 6.40 -5.89
C ARG A 25 12.86 7.77 -5.46
N ILE A 26 12.59 8.14 -4.21
CA ILE A 26 13.07 9.41 -3.63
C ILE A 26 14.60 9.42 -3.63
N ARG A 27 15.24 8.38 -3.10
CA ARG A 27 16.70 8.26 -3.04
C ARG A 27 17.33 8.40 -4.43
N LYS A 28 16.88 7.63 -5.42
CA LYS A 28 17.39 7.70 -6.79
C LYS A 28 17.21 9.08 -7.41
N GLY A 29 16.04 9.70 -7.22
CA GLY A 29 15.79 11.02 -7.76
C GLY A 29 16.65 12.10 -7.12
N LEU A 30 16.95 12.00 -5.81
CA LEU A 30 17.88 12.90 -5.13
C LEU A 30 19.32 12.71 -5.65
N GLU A 31 19.75 11.48 -5.91
CA GLU A 31 21.06 11.20 -6.52
C GLU A 31 21.17 11.77 -7.93
N GLU A 32 20.11 11.73 -8.74
CA GLU A 32 20.10 12.35 -10.06
C GLU A 32 20.05 13.88 -9.98
N ALA A 33 19.30 14.44 -9.03
CA ALA A 33 19.26 15.87 -8.78
C ALA A 33 20.64 16.44 -8.38
N GLU A 34 21.43 15.67 -7.62
CA GLU A 34 22.80 16.03 -7.25
C GLU A 34 23.74 16.04 -8.46
N LYS A 35 23.58 15.11 -9.41
CA LYS A 35 24.41 15.02 -10.62
C LYS A 35 24.06 16.08 -11.66
N ASP A 36 22.78 16.26 -11.95
CA ASP A 36 22.26 17.20 -12.94
C ASP A 36 20.84 17.63 -12.55
N TYR A 37 20.78 18.75 -11.83
CA TYR A 37 19.53 19.29 -11.33
C TYR A 37 18.55 19.67 -12.44
N SER A 38 19.03 20.24 -13.55
CA SER A 38 18.16 20.67 -14.66
C SER A 38 17.49 19.46 -15.30
N ARG A 39 18.27 18.40 -15.58
CA ARG A 39 17.73 17.15 -16.13
C ARG A 39 16.79 16.44 -15.17
N PHE A 40 17.12 16.40 -13.88
CA PHE A 40 16.22 15.88 -12.85
C PHE A 40 14.88 16.63 -12.86
N PHE A 41 14.95 17.96 -12.87
CA PHE A 41 13.77 18.82 -12.83
C PHE A 41 12.86 18.59 -14.04
N GLU A 42 13.44 18.43 -15.23
CA GLU A 42 12.70 18.20 -16.47
C GLU A 42 12.05 16.81 -16.57
N TRP A 43 12.63 15.77 -15.96
CA TRP A 43 12.25 14.37 -16.25
C TRP A 43 11.80 13.52 -15.06
N GLN A 44 12.11 13.92 -13.83
CA GLN A 44 11.96 13.05 -12.65
C GLN A 44 11.33 13.73 -11.44
N ALA A 45 11.27 15.07 -11.40
CA ALA A 45 10.78 15.80 -10.24
C ALA A 45 9.32 15.48 -9.89
N ASP A 46 8.47 15.19 -10.88
CA ASP A 46 7.08 14.83 -10.65
C ASP A 46 6.96 13.44 -9.97
N GLU A 47 7.73 12.46 -10.43
CA GLU A 47 7.77 11.11 -9.86
C GLU A 47 8.29 11.13 -8.41
N VAL A 48 9.33 11.93 -8.13
CA VAL A 48 9.84 12.10 -6.75
C VAL A 48 8.83 12.82 -5.87
N TYR A 49 8.16 13.86 -6.39
CA TYR A 49 7.10 14.54 -5.66
C TYR A 49 5.97 13.58 -5.28
N LYS A 50 5.50 12.76 -6.24
CA LYS A 50 4.47 11.75 -6.01
C LYS A 50 4.95 10.69 -5.00
N ALA A 51 6.19 10.23 -5.12
CA ALA A 51 6.77 9.26 -4.20
C ALA A 51 6.80 9.79 -2.75
N GLY A 52 7.23 11.04 -2.54
CA GLY A 52 7.21 11.67 -1.22
C GLY A 52 5.80 11.78 -0.64
N ARG A 53 4.84 12.27 -1.43
CA ARG A 53 3.43 12.36 -1.00
C ARG A 53 2.85 11.00 -0.59
N LEU A 54 3.11 9.96 -1.37
CA LEU A 54 2.59 8.62 -1.11
C LEU A 54 3.28 7.97 0.09
N HIS A 55 4.59 8.19 0.25
CA HIS A 55 5.36 7.73 1.42
C HIS A 55 4.72 8.21 2.72
N ASP A 56 4.43 9.51 2.83
CA ASP A 56 3.78 10.10 4.01
C ASP A 56 2.48 9.38 4.38
N TYR A 57 1.63 9.09 3.38
CA TYR A 57 0.37 8.37 3.62
C TYR A 57 0.62 6.93 4.08
N TYR A 58 1.53 6.20 3.42
CA TYR A 58 1.81 4.82 3.79
C TYR A 58 2.44 4.71 5.18
N SER A 59 3.28 5.66 5.58
CA SER A 59 3.84 5.72 6.94
C SER A 59 2.75 5.89 7.99
N VAL A 60 1.75 6.75 7.75
CA VAL A 60 0.58 6.88 8.63
C VAL A 60 -0.21 5.57 8.70
N PHE A 61 -0.43 4.91 7.56
CA PHE A 61 -1.15 3.64 7.52
C PHE A 61 -0.40 2.53 8.25
N ARG A 62 0.92 2.44 8.08
CA ARG A 62 1.77 1.49 8.78
C ARG A 62 1.65 1.66 10.30
N ASN A 63 1.67 2.90 10.79
CA ASN A 63 1.46 3.18 12.22
C ASN A 63 0.08 2.72 12.69
N LYS A 64 -0.98 2.97 11.91
CA LYS A 64 -2.34 2.51 12.24
C LYS A 64 -2.43 0.98 12.28
N VAL A 65 -1.86 0.28 11.30
CA VAL A 65 -1.86 -1.19 11.18
C VAL A 65 -1.00 -1.86 12.26
N ASN A 66 0.05 -1.20 12.72
CA ASN A 66 0.87 -1.72 13.83
C ASN A 66 0.23 -1.47 15.20
N GLY A 67 -0.78 -0.62 15.29
CA GLY A 67 -1.46 -0.27 16.55
C GLY A 67 -2.68 -1.13 16.89
N THR A 68 -3.10 -2.05 16.03
CA THR A 68 -4.28 -2.90 16.24
C THR A 68 -4.13 -4.25 15.54
N ASP A 69 -4.72 -5.28 16.13
CA ASP A 69 -4.89 -6.61 15.51
C ASP A 69 -6.36 -6.88 15.12
N ASP A 70 -7.21 -5.83 15.10
CA ASP A 70 -8.60 -5.89 14.67
C ASP A 70 -8.73 -5.60 13.16
N ALA A 71 -9.00 -6.66 12.38
CA ALA A 71 -9.16 -6.56 10.93
C ALA A 71 -10.41 -5.77 10.53
N GLU A 72 -11.50 -5.82 11.30
CA GLU A 72 -12.74 -5.08 11.00
C GLU A 72 -12.54 -3.59 11.24
N GLU A 73 -11.81 -3.22 12.29
CA GLU A 73 -11.40 -1.84 12.55
C GLU A 73 -10.57 -1.28 11.38
N LEU A 74 -9.58 -2.04 10.91
CA LEU A 74 -8.74 -1.64 9.78
C LEU A 74 -9.54 -1.54 8.47
N GLN A 75 -10.48 -2.45 8.22
CA GLN A 75 -11.37 -2.35 7.05
C GLN A 75 -12.21 -1.07 7.08
N ARG A 76 -12.80 -0.74 8.23
CA ARG A 76 -13.57 0.50 8.41
C ARG A 76 -12.69 1.72 8.20
N TYR A 77 -11.49 1.72 8.77
CA TYR A 77 -10.51 2.80 8.60
C TYR A 77 -10.18 3.07 7.12
N PHE A 78 -9.84 2.04 6.34
CA PHE A 78 -9.54 2.24 4.91
C PHE A 78 -10.77 2.64 4.09
N LYS A 79 -11.96 2.12 4.41
CA LYS A 79 -13.21 2.56 3.76
C LYS A 79 -13.48 4.05 4.02
N ASP A 80 -13.26 4.52 5.24
CA ASP A 80 -13.42 5.93 5.59
C ASP A 80 -12.43 6.83 4.85
N ILE A 81 -11.16 6.40 4.71
CA ILE A 81 -10.18 7.10 3.88
C ILE A 81 -10.65 7.17 2.43
N VAL A 82 -11.06 6.05 1.84
CA VAL A 82 -11.53 6.02 0.44
C VAL A 82 -12.67 7.01 0.24
N ARG A 83 -13.69 6.99 1.09
CA ARG A 83 -14.81 7.93 1.04
C ARG A 83 -14.34 9.37 1.11
N TYR A 84 -13.55 9.70 2.13
CA TYR A 84 -13.05 11.06 2.35
C TYR A 84 -12.24 11.58 1.16
N GLN A 85 -11.36 10.76 0.59
CA GLN A 85 -10.55 11.17 -0.56
C GLN A 85 -11.38 11.27 -1.84
N GLN A 86 -12.39 10.41 -2.04
CA GLN A 86 -13.31 10.52 -3.17
C GLN A 86 -14.12 11.82 -3.12
N GLU A 87 -14.67 12.18 -1.95
CA GLU A 87 -15.37 13.45 -1.75
C GLU A 87 -14.46 14.64 -2.05
N ARG A 88 -13.21 14.60 -1.60
CA ARG A 88 -12.22 15.63 -1.92
C ARG A 88 -11.90 15.70 -3.40
N LEU A 89 -11.74 14.58 -4.10
CA LEU A 89 -11.50 14.59 -5.55
C LEU A 89 -12.65 15.26 -6.31
N LEU A 90 -13.89 14.98 -5.91
CA LEU A 90 -15.08 15.56 -6.54
C LEU A 90 -15.24 17.05 -6.23
N ALA A 91 -14.83 17.48 -5.03
CA ALA A 91 -14.94 18.88 -4.60
C ALA A 91 -13.81 19.77 -5.14
N ASN A 92 -12.65 19.21 -5.49
CA ASN A 92 -11.51 19.99 -5.94
C ASN A 92 -11.51 20.20 -7.46
N PRO A 93 -11.24 21.42 -7.94
CA PRO A 93 -11.06 21.65 -9.36
C PRO A 93 -9.81 20.91 -9.87
N PRO A 94 -9.80 20.47 -11.14
CA PRO A 94 -8.64 19.81 -11.75
C PRO A 94 -7.36 20.66 -11.70
N ALA A 95 -7.49 21.98 -11.76
CA ALA A 95 -6.39 22.94 -11.65
C ALA A 95 -6.57 23.85 -10.43
N ARG A 96 -5.45 24.23 -9.80
CA ARG A 96 -5.45 25.14 -8.64
C ARG A 96 -5.75 26.60 -8.99
N ASN A 97 -5.64 26.99 -10.26
CA ASN A 97 -5.79 28.37 -10.74
C ASN A 97 -4.84 29.37 -10.06
N SER A 98 -3.62 28.92 -9.73
CA SER A 98 -2.55 29.77 -9.22
C SER A 98 -1.84 30.50 -10.36
N THR A 99 -1.25 31.66 -10.06
CA THR A 99 -0.33 32.36 -10.98
C THR A 99 1.03 31.67 -11.11
N SER A 100 1.36 30.75 -10.19
CA SER A 100 2.57 29.93 -10.26
C SER A 100 2.29 28.62 -11.03
N PRO A 101 2.96 28.37 -12.18
CA PRO A 101 2.82 27.12 -12.91
C PRO A 101 3.18 25.89 -12.06
N MET A 102 4.23 26.01 -11.23
CA MET A 102 4.66 24.93 -10.35
C MET A 102 3.59 24.57 -9.32
N ALA A 103 2.92 25.58 -8.75
CA ALA A 103 1.85 25.36 -7.78
C ALA A 103 0.63 24.67 -8.42
N ASN A 104 0.36 24.95 -9.70
CA ASN A 104 -0.68 24.24 -10.45
C ASN A 104 -0.29 22.79 -10.74
N MET A 105 0.96 22.55 -11.17
CA MET A 105 1.46 21.19 -11.40
C MET A 105 1.44 20.36 -10.11
N ALA A 106 1.94 20.89 -8.99
CA ALA A 106 1.94 20.20 -7.70
C ALA A 106 0.53 19.84 -7.21
N HIS A 107 -0.48 20.65 -7.55
CA HIS A 107 -1.88 20.34 -7.28
C HIS A 107 -2.36 19.16 -8.11
N THR A 108 -2.14 19.18 -9.42
CA THR A 108 -2.49 18.05 -10.32
C THR A 108 -1.84 16.75 -9.83
N LEU A 109 -0.53 16.77 -9.56
CA LEU A 109 0.19 15.61 -9.04
C LEU A 109 -0.35 15.14 -7.68
N SER A 110 -0.81 16.07 -6.83
CA SER A 110 -1.48 15.71 -5.57
C SER A 110 -2.82 15.00 -5.79
N LEU A 111 -3.59 15.39 -6.82
CA LEU A 111 -4.82 14.70 -7.18
C LEU A 111 -4.54 13.28 -7.70
N GLU A 112 -3.48 13.11 -8.51
CA GLU A 112 -3.03 11.78 -8.96
C GLU A 112 -2.62 10.89 -7.78
N CYS A 113 -1.88 11.45 -6.81
CA CYS A 113 -1.55 10.72 -5.58
C CYS A 113 -2.80 10.30 -4.81
N MET A 114 -3.82 11.17 -4.75
CA MET A 114 -5.09 10.88 -4.08
C MET A 114 -5.85 9.75 -4.79
N GLN A 115 -5.87 9.74 -6.13
CA GLN A 115 -6.45 8.65 -6.91
C GLN A 115 -5.71 7.34 -6.67
N ARG A 116 -4.36 7.35 -6.67
CA ARG A 116 -3.55 6.17 -6.34
C ARG A 116 -3.83 5.67 -4.92
N LEU A 117 -3.93 6.58 -3.97
CA LEU A 117 -4.21 6.28 -2.57
C LEU A 117 -5.54 5.54 -2.41
N ILE A 118 -6.59 6.00 -3.10
CA ILE A 118 -7.90 5.33 -3.11
C ILE A 118 -7.77 3.89 -3.61
N GLN A 119 -7.09 3.67 -4.74
CA GLN A 119 -6.88 2.33 -5.28
C GLN A 119 -6.12 1.43 -4.31
N ASP A 120 -5.10 1.96 -3.65
CA ASP A 120 -4.30 1.20 -2.71
C ASP A 120 -5.07 0.87 -1.43
N CYS A 121 -5.88 1.80 -0.90
CA CYS A 121 -6.77 1.53 0.24
C CYS A 121 -7.85 0.49 -0.08
N LEU A 122 -8.38 0.46 -1.31
CA LEU A 122 -9.26 -0.61 -1.77
C LEU A 122 -8.52 -1.95 -1.82
N GLY A 123 -7.29 -1.97 -2.31
CA GLY A 123 -6.42 -3.15 -2.29
C GLY A 123 -6.12 -3.64 -0.88
N PHE A 124 -5.84 -2.74 0.07
CA PHE A 124 -5.65 -3.07 1.48
C PHE A 124 -6.91 -3.67 2.11
N SER A 125 -8.07 -3.09 1.82
CA SER A 125 -9.36 -3.62 2.27
C SER A 125 -9.62 -5.02 1.70
N HIS A 126 -9.22 -5.27 0.45
CA HIS A 126 -9.29 -6.58 -0.17
C HIS A 126 -8.39 -7.61 0.53
N ILE A 127 -7.12 -7.26 0.83
CA ILE A 127 -6.20 -8.12 1.59
C ILE A 127 -6.82 -8.52 2.94
N LEU A 128 -7.42 -7.55 3.65
CA LEU A 128 -8.08 -7.80 4.93
C LEU A 128 -9.30 -8.73 4.83
N SER A 129 -9.86 -8.89 3.63
CA SER A 129 -11.03 -9.75 3.37
C SER A 129 -10.66 -11.17 2.91
N LEU A 130 -9.38 -11.44 2.64
CA LEU A 130 -8.93 -12.76 2.18
C LEU A 130 -9.08 -13.83 3.27
N ARG A 131 -9.21 -15.08 2.84
CA ARG A 131 -9.10 -16.25 3.74
C ARG A 131 -7.70 -16.84 3.63
N LYS A 132 -7.18 -17.41 4.72
CA LYS A 132 -5.87 -18.04 4.73
C LYS A 132 -5.93 -19.20 3.73
N PRO A 133 -5.01 -19.29 2.75
CA PRO A 133 -4.99 -20.42 1.83
C PRO A 133 -4.82 -21.73 2.63
N GLU A 134 -5.65 -22.73 2.33
CA GLU A 134 -5.72 -24.05 3.01
C GLU A 134 -4.48 -24.95 2.77
N GLN A 135 -3.27 -24.38 2.69
CA GLN A 135 -2.06 -25.15 2.45
C GLN A 135 -1.67 -26.03 3.65
N ASP A 136 -2.17 -25.75 4.86
CA ASP A 136 -1.97 -26.60 6.05
C ASP A 136 -2.82 -27.89 6.04
N VAL A 137 -3.94 -27.94 5.31
CA VAL A 137 -4.84 -29.13 5.30
C VAL A 137 -4.22 -30.27 4.47
N LYS A 138 -3.34 -29.97 3.52
CA LYS A 138 -2.67 -30.99 2.69
C LYS A 138 -1.43 -31.57 3.35
N GLU A 139 -0.78 -30.88 4.28
CA GLU A 139 0.39 -31.42 4.99
C GLU A 139 0.00 -32.35 6.15
N GLU A 140 -1.04 -32.04 6.93
CA GLU A 140 -1.60 -32.97 7.93
C GLU A 140 -2.14 -34.26 7.30
N ASN A 141 -2.83 -34.15 6.16
CA ASN A 141 -3.33 -35.32 5.42
C ASN A 141 -2.19 -36.14 4.77
N ARG A 142 -1.05 -35.53 4.42
CA ARG A 142 0.13 -36.27 3.94
C ARG A 142 0.86 -37.00 5.08
N GLN A 143 0.85 -36.44 6.29
CA GLN A 143 1.44 -37.09 7.48
C GLN A 143 0.55 -38.23 8.02
N SER A 144 -0.78 -38.08 7.99
CA SER A 144 -1.72 -39.13 8.42
C SER A 144 -1.73 -40.36 7.49
N VAL A 145 -1.54 -40.16 6.18
CA VAL A 145 -1.46 -41.25 5.18
C VAL A 145 -0.17 -42.07 5.34
N LYS A 146 0.96 -41.45 5.69
CA LYS A 146 2.25 -42.15 5.90
C LYS A 146 2.25 -43.06 7.13
N HIS A 147 1.46 -42.77 8.16
CA HIS A 147 1.36 -43.63 9.36
C HIS A 147 0.46 -44.85 9.18
N ARG A 148 -0.44 -44.88 8.18
CA ARG A 148 -1.35 -46.02 7.94
C ARG A 148 -0.76 -47.13 7.07
N THR A 149 0.24 -46.84 6.25
CA THR A 149 0.80 -47.82 5.29
C THR A 149 1.82 -48.80 5.87
N ASN A 150 2.24 -48.64 7.14
CA ASN A 150 3.25 -49.50 7.77
C ASN A 150 2.70 -50.62 8.68
N ARG A 151 1.40 -50.94 8.65
CA ARG A 151 0.79 -51.99 9.50
C ARG A 151 0.21 -53.21 8.78
N LEU A 152 0.48 -53.39 7.48
CA LEU A 152 0.01 -54.55 6.71
C LEU A 152 1.15 -55.22 5.95
N LYS A 153 2.04 -55.90 6.69
CA LYS A 153 2.80 -57.06 6.20
C LYS A 153 2.98 -58.06 7.35
N ARG A 154 2.09 -59.04 7.40
CA ARG A 154 2.31 -60.37 7.98
C ARG A 154 1.76 -61.38 6.99
#